data_AF-A0A6C2UT44-F1
#
_entry.id   AF-A0A6C2UT44-F1
#
_cell.length_a   1.000
_cell.length_b   1.000
_cell.length_c   1.000
_cell.angle_alpha   90.00
_cell.angle_beta   90.00
_cell.angle_gamma   90.00
#
_symmetry.space_group_name_H-M   'P 1'
#
loop_
_entity.id
_entity.type
_entity.pdbx_description
1 polymer ?
#
loop_
_entity_poly.entity_id
_entity_poly.type
_entity_poly.pdbx_seq_one_letter_code
_entity_poly.pdbx_strand_id
1 'polypeptide(L)'
;MNKRVFMMLLGAVVVAGCSTQESAVPENAAPVVYTVNYPLAYFAERIACDAVEVVFPEMEGDPAFWSPVAEQIAADQKADLILLNGAGYAKWVQQVSLPPAKLIDTSKGFRNQFTVIP
;
A
#
# COMPACT_ATOMS: atom_id res chain seq x y z
N MET A 1 -21.84 30.57 46.75
CA MET A 1 -20.57 30.23 46.07
C MET A 1 -20.75 28.91 45.30
N ASN A 2 -21.74 28.80 44.42
CA ASN A 2 -21.84 29.18 42.99
C ASN A 2 -21.71 27.95 42.07
N LYS A 3 -22.65 27.00 42.22
CA LYS A 3 -22.85 25.82 41.33
C LYS A 3 -23.00 26.18 39.84
N ARG A 4 -23.22 27.46 39.53
CA ARG A 4 -23.29 28.03 38.18
C ARG A 4 -21.93 28.09 37.47
N VAL A 5 -20.82 28.12 38.20
CA VAL A 5 -19.47 28.17 37.60
C VAL A 5 -19.04 26.78 37.08
N PHE A 6 -19.47 25.70 37.74
CA PHE A 6 -19.16 24.34 37.29
C PHE A 6 -19.86 23.95 35.98
N MET A 7 -20.97 24.63 35.64
CA MET A 7 -21.76 24.35 34.44
C MET A 7 -21.24 25.08 33.19
N MET A 8 -20.26 25.98 33.31
CA MET A 8 -19.73 26.78 32.20
C MET A 8 -18.35 26.33 31.68
N LEU A 9 -17.69 25.35 32.31
CA LEU A 9 -16.25 25.09 32.07
C LEU A 9 -15.88 23.76 31.40
N LEU A 10 -16.84 22.99 30.87
CA LEU A 10 -16.47 21.80 30.08
C LEU A 10 -17.45 21.48 28.93
N GLY A 11 -18.09 22.52 28.39
CA GLY A 11 -18.86 22.44 27.14
C GLY A 11 -18.05 22.79 25.88
N ALA A 12 -16.71 22.95 26.00
CA ALA A 12 -15.88 23.57 24.96
C ALA A 12 -14.82 22.65 24.32
N VAL A 13 -14.91 21.31 24.46
CA VAL A 13 -13.89 20.38 23.93
C VAL A 13 -14.50 19.29 23.04
N VAL A 14 -15.39 19.65 22.11
CA VAL A 14 -15.98 18.65 21.19
C VAL A 14 -15.86 19.01 19.69
N VAL A 15 -15.18 20.10 19.32
CA VAL A 15 -15.02 20.43 17.89
C VAL A 15 -13.55 20.57 17.52
N ALA A 16 -12.82 19.47 17.68
CA ALA A 16 -11.62 19.17 16.90
C ALA A 16 -11.84 17.82 16.21
N GLY A 17 -12.94 17.72 15.45
CA GLY A 17 -13.14 16.62 14.52
C GLY A 17 -12.13 16.77 13.39
N CYS A 18 -11.34 15.71 13.15
CA CYS A 18 -10.46 15.57 12.00
C CYS A 18 -11.13 16.14 10.75
N SER A 19 -10.46 17.07 10.06
CA SER A 19 -10.73 17.23 8.64
C SER A 19 -10.30 15.93 7.97
N THR A 20 -11.23 15.00 7.78
CA THR A 20 -11.07 13.98 6.77
C THR A 20 -10.98 14.75 5.45
N GLN A 21 -9.75 14.94 4.96
CA GLN A 21 -9.52 15.29 3.57
C GLN A 21 -9.95 14.07 2.78
N GLU A 22 -11.24 14.01 2.51
CA GLU A 22 -11.84 13.07 1.58
C GLU A 22 -11.32 13.48 0.21
N SER A 23 -10.16 12.93 -0.13
CA SER A 23 -9.62 13.00 -1.48
C SER A 23 -10.66 12.28 -2.32
N ALA A 24 -11.42 13.05 -3.11
CA ALA A 24 -12.38 12.50 -4.04
C ALA A 24 -11.64 11.52 -4.96
N VAL A 25 -11.78 10.23 -4.69
CA VAL A 25 -11.34 9.18 -5.62
C VAL A 25 -12.24 9.33 -6.84
N PRO A 26 -11.70 9.55 -8.04
CA PRO A 26 -12.52 9.67 -9.23
C PRO A 26 -13.37 8.41 -9.35
N GLU A 27 -14.69 8.57 -9.46
CA GLU A 27 -15.68 7.48 -9.47
C GLU A 27 -15.50 6.48 -10.64
N ASN A 28 -14.54 6.74 -11.54
CA ASN A 28 -14.22 5.94 -12.72
C ASN A 28 -12.71 5.76 -12.97
N ALA A 29 -11.84 5.97 -11.97
CA ALA A 29 -10.43 5.61 -12.13
C ALA A 29 -10.26 4.09 -12.07
N ALA A 30 -9.50 3.51 -13.01
CA ALA A 30 -9.16 2.09 -12.96
C ALA A 30 -8.36 1.80 -11.67
N PRO A 31 -8.61 0.68 -10.97
CA PRO A 31 -7.81 0.29 -9.81
C PRO A 31 -6.33 0.20 -10.18
N VAL A 32 -5.45 0.66 -9.29
CA VAL A 32 -3.99 0.67 -9.51
C VAL A 32 -3.33 -0.50 -8.79
N VAL A 33 -2.60 -1.32 -9.54
CA VAL A 33 -1.89 -2.51 -9.05
C VAL A 33 -0.38 -2.30 -9.19
N TYR A 34 0.32 -2.16 -8.08
CA TYR A 34 1.79 -2.14 -8.07
C TYR A 34 2.37 -3.54 -8.06
N THR A 35 3.53 -3.71 -8.69
CA THR A 35 4.25 -4.99 -8.74
C THR A 35 5.72 -4.80 -8.38
N VAL A 36 6.31 -5.79 -7.71
CA VAL A 36 7.71 -5.69 -7.26
C VAL A 36 8.73 -6.25 -8.27
N ASN A 37 8.27 -6.85 -9.36
CA ASN A 37 9.12 -7.31 -10.45
C ASN A 37 8.34 -7.37 -11.77
N TYR A 38 9.07 -7.35 -12.88
CA TYR A 38 8.49 -7.38 -14.22
C TYR A 38 7.64 -8.63 -14.52
N PRO A 39 8.01 -9.86 -14.13
CA PRO A 39 7.15 -11.03 -14.36
C PRO A 39 5.74 -10.88 -13.78
N LEU A 40 5.61 -10.30 -12.57
CA LEU A 40 4.30 -10.03 -11.98
C LEU A 40 3.54 -8.96 -12.75
N ALA A 41 4.21 -7.90 -13.21
CA ALA A 41 3.61 -6.88 -14.06
C ALA A 41 3.04 -7.50 -15.34
N TYR A 42 3.86 -8.27 -16.05
CA TYR A 42 3.50 -8.96 -17.28
C TYR A 42 2.27 -9.88 -17.09
N PHE A 43 2.22 -10.64 -16.00
CA PHE A 43 1.05 -11.48 -15.71
C PHE A 43 -0.19 -10.65 -15.37
N ALA A 44 -0.05 -9.62 -14.55
CA ALA A 44 -1.15 -8.75 -14.16
C ALA A 44 -1.78 -8.07 -15.38
N GLU A 45 -0.97 -7.47 -16.25
CA GLU A 45 -1.41 -6.81 -17.49
C GLU A 45 -2.20 -7.77 -18.39
N ARG A 46 -1.73 -9.02 -18.51
CA ARG A 46 -2.39 -10.01 -19.38
C ARG A 46 -3.65 -10.62 -18.80
N ILE A 47 -3.76 -10.70 -17.48
CA ILE A 47 -4.94 -11.25 -16.81
C ILE A 47 -6.03 -10.19 -16.71
N ALA A 48 -5.65 -8.96 -16.34
CA ALA A 48 -6.60 -7.89 -16.09
C ALA A 48 -6.91 -7.03 -17.32
N CYS A 49 -6.06 -7.06 -18.35
CA CYS A 49 -6.20 -6.22 -19.55
C CYS A 49 -6.42 -4.76 -19.14
N ASP A 50 -7.49 -4.12 -19.64
CA ASP A 50 -7.81 -2.72 -19.37
C ASP A 50 -8.57 -2.50 -18.05
N ALA A 51 -8.81 -3.54 -17.25
CA ALA A 51 -9.59 -3.46 -16.02
C ALA A 51 -8.83 -2.81 -14.85
N VAL A 52 -7.50 -2.76 -14.92
CA VAL A 52 -6.63 -2.17 -13.90
C VAL A 52 -5.45 -1.44 -14.56
N GLU A 53 -4.91 -0.45 -13.87
CA GLU A 53 -3.61 0.13 -14.19
C GLU A 53 -2.52 -0.68 -13.48
N VAL A 54 -1.62 -1.30 -14.23
CA VAL A 54 -0.48 -2.04 -13.66
C VAL A 54 0.74 -1.14 -13.66
N VAL A 55 1.36 -0.98 -12.49
CA VAL A 55 2.57 -0.18 -12.32
C VAL A 55 3.73 -1.07 -11.87
N PHE A 56 4.78 -1.09 -12.68
CA PHE A 56 6.09 -1.57 -12.29
C PHE A 56 7.04 -0.36 -12.29
N PRO A 57 7.57 0.08 -11.13
CA PRO A 57 8.34 1.30 -11.05
C PRO A 57 9.57 1.29 -11.97
N GLU A 58 9.83 2.41 -12.62
CA GLU A 58 11.12 2.62 -13.28
C GLU A 58 12.23 2.67 -12.23
N MET A 59 13.29 1.91 -12.46
CA MET A 59 14.38 1.78 -11.52
C MET A 59 15.70 1.42 -12.19
N GLU A 60 16.79 1.80 -11.53
CA GLU A 60 18.15 1.39 -11.88
C GLU A 60 18.53 0.11 -11.11
N GLY A 61 19.08 -0.88 -11.83
CA GLY A 61 19.61 -2.11 -11.24
C GLY A 61 18.57 -3.24 -11.08
N ASP A 62 18.85 -4.17 -10.16
CA ASP A 62 18.02 -5.36 -9.92
C ASP A 62 16.88 -5.06 -8.94
N PRO A 63 15.61 -5.31 -9.32
CA PRO A 63 14.44 -5.06 -8.46
C PRO A 63 14.47 -5.79 -7.11
N ALA A 64 15.20 -6.91 -6.99
CA ALA A 64 15.36 -7.61 -5.71
C ALA A 64 16.15 -6.80 -4.67
N PHE A 65 17.06 -5.93 -5.15
CA PHE A 65 17.99 -5.15 -4.32
C PHE A 65 17.71 -3.64 -4.36
N TRP A 66 16.83 -3.19 -5.25
CA TRP A 66 16.37 -1.82 -5.32
C TRP A 66 15.54 -1.42 -4.09
N SER A 67 15.51 -0.13 -3.77
CA SER A 67 14.70 0.46 -2.71
C SER A 67 14.03 1.75 -3.20
N PRO A 68 12.71 1.92 -2.96
CA PRO A 68 11.98 3.10 -3.41
C PRO A 68 12.35 4.35 -2.61
N VAL A 69 12.21 5.49 -3.27
CA VAL A 69 12.20 6.80 -2.60
C VAL A 69 10.86 7.03 -1.88
N ALA A 70 10.82 8.03 -0.99
CA ALA A 70 9.63 8.34 -0.19
C ALA A 70 8.37 8.61 -1.04
N GLU A 71 8.51 9.24 -2.19
CA GLU A 71 7.40 9.49 -3.12
C GLU A 71 6.80 8.20 -3.67
N GLN A 72 7.66 7.26 -4.07
CA GLN A 72 7.24 5.94 -4.55
C GLN A 72 6.56 5.14 -3.43
N ILE A 73 7.10 5.14 -2.21
CA ILE A 73 6.45 4.51 -1.04
C ILE A 73 5.05 5.08 -0.81
N ALA A 74 4.89 6.40 -0.93
CA ALA A 74 3.60 7.06 -0.77
C ALA A 74 2.61 6.66 -1.89
N ALA A 75 3.10 6.39 -3.10
CA ALA A 75 2.29 5.87 -4.20
C ALA A 75 1.88 4.41 -3.94
N ASP A 76 2.81 3.54 -3.53
CA ASP A 76 2.54 2.15 -3.15
C ASP A 76 1.46 2.08 -2.04
N GLN A 77 1.54 2.94 -1.02
CA GLN A 77 0.55 2.99 0.06
C GLN A 77 -0.88 3.34 -0.43
N LYS A 78 -0.98 4.11 -1.51
CA LYS A 78 -2.26 4.54 -2.10
C LYS A 78 -2.83 3.53 -3.08
N ALA A 79 -2.00 2.69 -3.69
CA ALA A 79 -2.40 1.64 -4.64
C ALA A 79 -3.59 0.81 -4.13
N ASP A 80 -4.38 0.22 -5.02
CA ASP A 80 -5.47 -0.67 -4.63
C ASP A 80 -4.95 -2.06 -4.25
N LEU A 81 -3.86 -2.48 -4.90
CA LEU A 81 -3.21 -3.76 -4.65
C LEU A 81 -1.70 -3.70 -4.92
N ILE A 82 -0.92 -4.46 -4.15
CA ILE A 82 0.52 -4.62 -4.37
C ILE A 82 0.82 -6.12 -4.48
N LEU A 83 1.32 -6.54 -5.64
CA LEU A 83 1.73 -7.92 -5.92
C LEU A 83 3.18 -8.14 -5.49
N LEU A 84 3.35 -9.02 -4.50
CA LEU A 84 4.65 -9.43 -3.98
C LEU A 84 5.00 -10.81 -4.52
N ASN A 85 6.23 -10.96 -5.02
CA ASN A 85 6.76 -12.27 -5.42
C ASN A 85 6.80 -13.28 -4.25
N GLY A 86 6.98 -12.77 -3.03
CA GLY A 86 7.24 -13.59 -1.86
C GLY A 86 8.70 -14.05 -1.78
N ALA A 87 8.96 -15.04 -0.92
CA ALA A 87 10.30 -15.57 -0.60
C ALA A 87 11.35 -14.51 -0.18
N GLY A 88 10.93 -13.34 0.29
CA GLY A 88 11.83 -12.25 0.68
C GLY A 88 12.50 -11.54 -0.50
N TYR A 89 11.99 -11.69 -1.73
CA TYR A 89 12.58 -11.12 -2.95
C TYR A 89 12.81 -9.60 -2.86
N ALA A 90 11.74 -8.81 -2.67
CA ALA A 90 11.83 -7.35 -2.58
C ALA A 90 12.08 -6.93 -1.13
N LYS A 91 13.35 -6.79 -0.75
CA LYS A 91 13.77 -6.59 0.65
C LYS A 91 13.23 -5.32 1.29
N TRP A 92 13.10 -4.25 0.49
CA TRP A 92 12.60 -2.94 0.96
C TRP A 92 11.19 -3.00 1.55
N VAL A 93 10.36 -3.97 1.14
CA VAL A 93 8.99 -4.13 1.61
C VAL A 93 8.94 -4.35 3.13
N GLN A 94 9.97 -4.95 3.72
CA GLN A 94 10.06 -5.15 5.17
C GLN A 94 10.52 -3.90 5.94
N GLN A 95 11.01 -2.88 5.23
CA GLN A 95 11.60 -1.67 5.80
C GLN A 95 10.60 -0.50 5.86
N VAL A 96 9.40 -0.67 5.30
CA VAL A 96 8.37 0.36 5.19
C VAL A 96 7.01 -0.16 5.67
N SER A 97 6.11 0.76 6.02
CA SER A 97 4.74 0.42 6.38
C SER A 97 3.84 0.46 5.15
N LEU A 98 3.31 -0.69 4.76
CA LEU A 98 2.31 -0.82 3.68
C LEU A 98 0.99 -1.38 4.26
N PRO A 99 -0.19 -1.02 3.71
CA PRO A 99 -1.47 -1.53 4.20
C PRO A 99 -1.59 -3.05 4.00
N PRO A 100 -1.66 -3.87 5.06
CA PRO A 100 -1.59 -5.34 4.91
C PRO A 100 -2.73 -5.92 4.07
N ALA A 101 -3.91 -5.28 4.08
CA ALA A 101 -5.06 -5.70 3.30
C ALA A 101 -4.87 -5.60 1.78
N LYS A 102 -3.87 -4.81 1.34
CA LYS A 102 -3.56 -4.57 -0.08
C LYS A 102 -2.38 -5.41 -0.58
N LEU A 103 -1.67 -6.11 0.32
CA LEU A 103 -0.50 -6.92 -0.01
C LEU A 103 -0.89 -8.34 -0.39
N ILE A 104 -0.57 -8.75 -1.61
CA ILE A 104 -0.77 -10.12 -2.08
C ILE A 104 0.58 -10.78 -2.31
N ASP A 105 0.93 -11.75 -1.46
CA ASP A 105 2.06 -12.64 -1.72
C ASP A 105 1.63 -13.76 -2.66
N THR A 106 2.12 -13.71 -3.90
CA THR A 106 1.79 -14.66 -4.97
C THR A 106 2.38 -16.05 -4.74
N SER A 107 3.37 -16.17 -3.85
CA SER A 107 3.97 -17.44 -3.47
C SER A 107 3.28 -18.15 -2.31
N LYS A 108 2.37 -17.48 -1.61
CA LYS A 108 1.74 -17.97 -0.37
C LYS A 108 1.24 -19.41 -0.47
N GLY A 109 0.65 -19.80 -1.61
CA GLY A 109 0.09 -21.13 -1.83
C GLY A 109 1.13 -22.26 -1.93
N PHE A 110 2.38 -21.96 -2.23
CA PHE A 110 3.44 -22.95 -2.42
C PHE A 110 4.68 -22.72 -1.54
N ARG A 111 4.57 -21.89 -0.49
CA ARG A 111 5.67 -21.61 0.45
C ARG A 111 6.31 -22.86 1.06
N ASN A 112 5.53 -23.93 1.30
CA ASN A 112 6.04 -25.18 1.86
C ASN A 112 6.99 -25.96 0.92
N GLN A 113 7.09 -25.53 -0.34
CA GLN A 113 7.96 -26.14 -1.36
C GLN A 113 9.24 -25.33 -1.56
N PHE A 114 9.46 -24.28 -0.78
CA PHE A 114 10.66 -23.47 -0.89
C PHE A 114 11.91 -24.27 -0.54
N THR A 115 12.93 -24.13 -1.37
CA THR A 115 14.28 -24.53 -1.00
C THR A 115 14.84 -23.47 -0.06
N VAL A 116 15.07 -23.84 1.20
CA VAL A 116 15.70 -22.98 2.19
C VAL A 116 17.21 -23.19 2.10
N ILE A 117 17.95 -22.13 1.78
CA ILE A 117 19.41 -22.14 1.84
C ILE A 117 19.79 -21.64 3.25
N PRO A 118 20.49 -22.45 4.06
CA PRO A 118 20.88 -22.09 5.42
C PRO A 118 21.96 -21.00 5.47
#